data_AF-A0A7X2MU39-F1
#
_entry.id   AF-A0A7X2MU39-F1
#
_cell.length_a   1.000
_cell.length_b   1.000
_cell.length_c   1.000
_cell.angle_alpha   90.00
_cell.angle_beta   90.00
_cell.angle_gamma   90.00
#
_symmetry.space_group_name_H-M   'P 1'
#
loop_
_entity.id
_entity.type
_entity.pdbx_description
1 polymer ?
#
loop_
_entity_poly.entity_id
_entity_poly.type
_entity_poly.pdbx_seq_one_letter_code
_entity_poly.pdbx_strand_id
1 'polypeptide(L)'
;MKAGLDQALNNDYRVPVLIRIEPDRFISRLGENFDLQQHLQDGKKRGLRATLKTGSLLSGALYVDLDFYDNAPPYKGPQKVSGYYFIPTVSGGLSQ
;
A
#
# COMPACT_ATOMS: atom_id res chain seq x y z
N MET A 1 14.71 -0.90 17.79
CA MET A 1 15.19 -2.04 16.97
C MET A 1 14.93 -1.72 15.50
N LYS A 2 15.94 -1.85 14.62
CA LYS A 2 15.88 -1.47 13.20
C LYS A 2 14.93 -2.42 12.45
N ALA A 3 13.83 -1.91 11.92
CA ALA A 3 12.72 -2.65 11.30
C ALA A 3 13.05 -3.36 9.96
N GLY A 4 14.32 -3.65 9.68
CA GLY A 4 14.76 -4.22 8.39
C GLY A 4 15.82 -5.32 8.48
N LEU A 5 16.26 -5.73 9.67
CA LEU A 5 17.31 -6.76 9.83
C LEU A 5 16.80 -8.20 9.99
N ASP A 6 15.51 -8.42 10.29
CA ASP A 6 14.95 -9.76 10.49
C ASP A 6 14.25 -10.29 9.22
N GLN A 7 14.76 -9.95 8.04
CA GLN A 7 14.38 -10.68 6.83
C GLN A 7 15.05 -12.04 6.89
N ALA A 8 14.27 -13.08 7.21
CA ALA A 8 14.71 -14.45 7.00
C ALA A 8 15.17 -14.58 5.54
N LEU A 9 16.37 -15.12 5.32
CA LEU A 9 16.93 -15.41 3.99
C LEU A 9 16.10 -16.52 3.32
N ASN A 10 14.87 -16.20 2.92
CA ASN A 10 14.01 -17.05 2.11
C ASN A 10 13.88 -16.43 0.72
N ASN A 11 13.44 -17.20 -0.26
CA ASN A 11 13.32 -16.75 -1.65
C ASN A 11 12.23 -15.68 -1.89
N ASP A 12 11.60 -15.12 -0.85
CA ASP A 12 10.56 -14.09 -0.95
C ASP A 12 11.05 -12.75 -0.35
N TYR A 13 12.06 -12.16 -1.00
CA TYR A 13 12.58 -10.84 -0.64
C TYR A 13 11.58 -9.74 -1.02
N ARG A 14 11.09 -9.02 -0.02
CA ARG A 14 10.21 -7.85 -0.19
C ARG A 14 10.90 -6.61 0.37
N VAL A 15 10.86 -5.50 -0.35
CA VAL A 15 11.31 -4.20 0.16
C VAL A 15 10.15 -3.53 0.88
N PRO A 16 10.21 -3.32 2.21
CA PRO A 16 9.15 -2.62 2.92
C PRO A 16 9.16 -1.13 2.56
N VAL A 17 8.00 -0.60 2.21
CA VAL A 17 7.81 0.83 1.93
C VAL A 17 6.86 1.40 2.99
N LEU A 18 7.32 2.41 3.71
CA LEU A 18 6.49 3.16 4.64
C LEU A 18 5.87 4.36 3.90
N ILE A 19 4.54 4.49 3.96
CA ILE A 19 3.82 5.64 3.42
C ILE A 19 3.19 6.44 4.55
N ARG A 20 3.13 7.76 4.38
CA ARG A 20 2.36 8.67 5.23
C ARG A 20 1.13 9.13 4.46
N ILE A 21 -0.05 8.94 5.04
CA ILE A 21 -1.29 9.45 4.47
C ILE A 21 -1.67 10.72 5.25
N GLU A 22 -2.08 11.76 4.54
CA GLU A 22 -2.47 13.07 5.09
C GLU A 22 -4.00 13.18 5.01
N PRO A 23 -4.76 12.89 6.09
CA PRO A 23 -6.23 12.80 6.06
C PRO A 23 -6.91 14.11 5.65
N ASP A 24 -6.31 15.26 5.96
CA ASP A 24 -6.83 16.60 5.65
C ASP A 24 -7.07 16.81 4.15
N ARG A 25 -6.35 16.07 3.29
CA ARG A 25 -6.56 16.07 1.83
C ARG A 25 -7.94 15.52 1.43
N PHE A 26 -8.56 14.72 2.28
CA PHE A 26 -9.87 14.10 2.06
C PHE A 26 -10.99 14.82 2.81
N ILE A 27 -10.72 15.33 4.01
CA ILE A 27 -11.72 15.99 4.87
C ILE A 27 -12.39 17.16 4.16
N SER A 28 -11.63 17.94 3.39
CA SER A 28 -12.15 19.03 2.55
C SER A 28 -13.21 18.59 1.52
N ARG A 29 -13.29 17.29 1.20
CA ARG A 29 -14.22 16.71 0.22
C ARG A 29 -15.25 15.76 0.81
N LEU A 30 -14.94 15.09 1.93
CA LEU A 30 -15.73 14.00 2.51
C LEU A 30 -16.40 14.34 3.85
N GLY A 31 -16.08 15.50 4.43
CA GLY A 31 -16.63 15.97 5.71
C GLY A 31 -15.81 15.53 6.92
N GLU A 32 -16.13 16.12 8.08
CA GLU A 32 -15.34 16.01 9.32
C GLU A 32 -15.31 14.60 9.95
N ASN A 33 -16.27 13.73 9.61
CA ASN A 33 -16.41 12.40 10.19
C ASN A 33 -15.73 11.28 9.38
N PHE A 34 -14.75 11.61 8.54
CA PHE A 34 -14.09 10.64 7.67
C PHE A 34 -13.04 9.80 8.42
N ASP A 35 -13.38 8.54 8.76
CA ASP A 35 -12.43 7.57 9.31
C ASP A 35 -11.64 6.87 8.20
N LEU A 36 -10.53 7.51 7.80
CA LEU A 36 -9.62 6.99 6.79
C LEU A 36 -9.13 5.56 7.11
N GLN A 37 -8.85 5.26 8.39
CA GLN A 37 -8.30 3.95 8.75
C GLN A 37 -9.33 2.86 8.48
N GLN A 38 -10.57 3.06 8.94
CA GLN A 38 -11.66 2.12 8.69
C GLN A 38 -11.88 1.93 7.18
N HIS A 39 -11.91 3.02 6.41
CA HIS A 39 -12.05 2.96 4.95
C HIS A 39 -10.94 2.17 4.25
N LEU A 40 -9.68 2.31 4.69
CA LEU A 40 -8.58 1.52 4.15
C LEU A 40 -8.68 0.04 4.53
N GLN A 41 -9.12 -0.28 5.76
CA GLN A 41 -9.32 -1.67 6.18
C GLN A 41 -10.46 -2.33 5.40
N ASP A 42 -11.57 -1.64 5.19
CA ASP A 42 -12.68 -2.16 4.39
C ASP A 42 -12.32 -2.21 2.91
N GLY A 43 -11.56 -1.23 2.42
CA GLY A 43 -11.02 -1.23 1.08
C GLY A 43 -10.16 -2.47 0.83
N LYS A 44 -9.27 -2.83 1.77
CA LYS A 44 -8.42 -4.02 1.68
C LYS A 44 -9.22 -5.31 1.51
N LYS A 45 -10.36 -5.45 2.21
CA LYS A 45 -11.28 -6.59 2.08
C LYS A 45 -11.93 -6.65 0.69
N ARG A 46 -12.15 -5.49 0.07
CA ARG A 46 -12.73 -5.34 -1.28
C ARG A 46 -11.70 -5.30 -2.42
N GLY A 47 -10.45 -5.65 -2.16
CA GLY A 47 -9.43 -5.73 -3.21
C GLY A 47 -8.58 -4.47 -3.39
N LEU A 48 -8.55 -3.54 -2.43
CA LEU A 48 -7.59 -2.43 -2.44
C LEU A 48 -6.15 -2.95 -2.45
N ARG A 49 -5.34 -2.51 -3.41
CA ARG A 49 -3.92 -2.86 -3.55
C ARG A 49 -3.08 -1.62 -3.82
N ALA A 50 -1.83 -1.70 -3.40
CA ALA A 50 -0.80 -0.75 -3.79
C ALA A 50 0.00 -1.25 -5.00
N THR A 51 0.30 -0.36 -5.93
CA THR A 51 1.19 -0.60 -7.07
C THR A 51 2.21 0.52 -7.21
N LEU A 52 3.39 0.20 -7.73
CA LEU A 52 4.29 1.23 -8.23
C LEU A 52 3.94 1.51 -9.69
N LYS A 53 3.76 2.80 -10.02
CA LYS A 53 3.50 3.27 -11.39
C LYS A 53 4.50 4.38 -11.75
N THR A 54 4.81 4.51 -13.03
CA THR A 54 5.69 5.56 -13.54
C THR A 54 5.00 6.91 -13.51
N GLY A 55 5.56 7.85 -12.73
CA GLY A 55 5.09 9.24 -12.69
C GLY A 55 5.81 10.14 -13.70
N SER A 56 7.03 9.79 -14.10
CA SER A 56 7.79 10.52 -15.12
C SER A 56 8.65 9.55 -15.93
N LEU A 57 8.44 9.53 -17.25
CA LEU A 57 9.26 8.74 -18.17
C LEU A 57 10.67 9.33 -18.32
N LEU A 58 10.82 10.65 -18.17
CA LEU A 58 12.09 11.34 -18.35
C LEU A 58 13.07 11.07 -17.20
N SER A 59 12.58 11.12 -15.96
CA SER A 59 13.41 10.91 -14.76
C SER A 59 13.32 9.49 -14.19
N GLY A 60 12.40 8.66 -14.69
CA GLY A 60 12.11 7.34 -14.13
C GLY A 60 11.43 7.40 -12.76
N ALA A 61 10.94 8.56 -12.31
CA ALA A 61 10.30 8.69 -11.01
C ALA A 61 9.04 7.83 -10.93
N LEU A 62 8.89 7.13 -9.80
CA LEU A 62 7.74 6.27 -9.49
C LEU A 62 6.85 6.92 -8.44
N TYR A 63 5.57 6.54 -8.42
CA TYR A 63 4.65 6.84 -7.33
C TYR A 63 3.91 5.58 -6.88
N VAL A 64 3.42 5.62 -5.63
CA VAL A 64 2.55 4.58 -5.08
C VAL A 64 1.12 4.90 -5.48
N ASP A 65 0.53 4.03 -6.27
CA ASP A 65 -0.87 4.04 -6.65
C ASP A 65 -1.67 3.13 -5.72
N LEU A 66 -2.85 3.59 -5.29
CA LEU A 66 -3.79 2.80 -4.48
C LEU A 66 -5.09 2.65 -5.25
N ASP A 67 -5.42 1.43 -5.63
CA ASP A 67 -6.59 1.15 -6.47
C ASP A 67 -7.27 -0.18 -6.10
N PHE A 68 -8.51 -0.35 -6.55
CA PHE A 68 -9.29 -1.57 -6.37
C PHE A 68 -9.11 -2.52 -7.55
N TYR A 69 -8.88 -3.79 -7.24
CA TYR A 69 -8.69 -4.84 -8.23
C TYR A 69 -9.69 -5.95 -7.99
N ASP A 70 -10.69 -6.07 -8.87
CA ASP A 70 -11.82 -7.01 -8.73
C ASP A 70 -11.39 -8.47 -8.60
N ASN A 71 -10.29 -8.84 -9.27
CA ASN A 71 -9.76 -10.20 -9.30
C ASN A 71 -8.54 -10.40 -8.39
N ALA A 72 -8.26 -9.46 -7.47
CA ALA A 72 -7.12 -9.62 -6.57
C ALA A 72 -7.40 -10.76 -5.56
N PRO A 73 -6.48 -11.76 -5.44
CA PRO A 73 -6.64 -12.84 -4.48
C PRO A 73 -6.82 -12.30 -3.05
N PRO A 74 -7.65 -12.94 -2.21
CA PRO A 74 -7.80 -12.53 -0.81
C PRO A 74 -6.44 -12.45 -0.11
N TYR A 75 -6.16 -11.31 0.53
CA TYR A 75 -4.92 -11.14 1.26
C TYR A 75 -4.99 -11.90 2.58
N LYS A 76 -4.11 -12.90 2.75
CA LYS A 76 -4.03 -13.76 3.94
C LYS A 76 -2.81 -13.48 4.83
N GLY A 77 -2.01 -12.46 4.50
CA GLY A 77 -0.82 -12.09 5.27
C GLY A 77 -1.16 -11.29 6.53
N PRO A 78 -0.15 -10.80 7.26
CA PRO A 78 -0.35 -10.07 8.50
C PRO A 78 -1.12 -8.75 8.28
N GLN A 79 -1.92 -8.35 9.26
CA GLN A 79 -2.61 -7.06 9.23
C GLN A 79 -1.63 -5.89 9.43
N LYS A 80 -0.60 -6.10 10.24
CA LYS A 80 0.45 -5.13 10.52
C LYS A 80 1.84 -5.71 10.26
N VAL A 81 2.75 -4.89 9.75
CA VAL A 81 4.17 -5.20 9.61
C VAL A 81 4.94 -4.12 10.37
N SER A 82 5.83 -4.53 11.29
CA SER A 82 6.61 -3.61 12.13
C SER A 82 5.78 -2.56 12.86
N GLY A 83 4.56 -2.93 13.29
CA GLY A 83 3.63 -2.05 14.01
C GLY A 83 2.73 -1.17 13.13
N TYR A 84 2.95 -1.12 11.81
CA TYR A 84 2.16 -0.31 10.86
C TYR A 84 1.12 -1.16 10.13
N TYR A 85 -0.05 -0.58 9.80
CA TYR A 85 -1.04 -1.26 8.97
C TYR A 85 -0.49 -1.54 7.57
N PHE A 86 -0.71 -2.76 7.10
CA PHE A 86 -0.18 -3.22 5.82
C PHE A 86 -1.23 -3.18 4.72
N ILE A 87 -0.90 -2.48 3.62
CA ILE A 87 -1.66 -2.48 2.37
C ILE A 87 -1.02 -3.50 1.42
N PRO A 88 -1.76 -4.51 0.94
CA PRO A 88 -1.18 -5.51 0.05
C PRO A 88 -0.80 -4.92 -1.30
N THR A 89 0.27 -5.42 -1.91
CA THR A 89 0.76 -4.95 -3.20
C THR A 89 0.39 -5.91 -4.33
N VAL A 90 0.23 -5.39 -5.54
CA VAL A 90 0.28 -6.18 -6.79
C VAL A 90 1.37 -5.62 -7.70
N SER A 91 1.80 -6.37 -8.70
CA SER A 91 2.84 -5.90 -9.63
C SER A 91 2.29 -4.84 -10.59
N GLY A 92 3.04 -3.77 -10.79
CA GLY A 92 2.80 -2.79 -11.84
C GLY A 92 3.49 -3.25 -13.12
N GLY A 93 2.72 -3.59 -14.16
CA GLY A 93 3.22 -4.31 -15.34
C GLY A 93 4.22 -3.59 -16.25
N LEU A 94 4.70 -2.38 -15.91
CA LEU A 94 5.64 -1.60 -16.74
C LEU A 94 7.06 -1.53 -16.16
N SER A 95 7.28 -1.97 -14.92
CA SER A 95 8.59 -1.85 -14.25
C SER A 95 8.89 -3.05 -13.35
N GLN A 96 8.84 -4.26 -13.94
CA GLN A 96 9.30 -5.48 -13.27
C GLN A 96 10.61 -5.95 -13.88
#